data_AF-A0A841HF99-F1
#
_entry.id   AF-A0A841HF99-F1
#
_cell.length_a   1.000
_cell.length_b   1.000
_cell.length_c   1.000
_cell.angle_alpha   90.00
_cell.angle_beta   90.00
_cell.angle_gamma   90.00
#
_symmetry.space_group_name_H-M   'P 1'
#
loop_
_entity.id
_entity.type
_entity.pdbx_description
1 polymer ?
#
loop_
_entity_poly.entity_id
_entity_poly.type
_entity_poly.pdbx_seq_one_letter_code
_entity_poly.pdbx_strand_id
1 'polypeptide(L)'
;MEWLQANFDGRDLRDTVYVTANPQLEENRDQWDIQLHETINVWLEDGWDDETGTVRAETMTEAALDASEQFPHKRLVVHYMQPHYPFVPGDTDFDKEHLQQIDGEGSEPSAENVWAQKFRGSLDVSQEDLWSIYTDNLEYALENVEDLLDGLTGKTVVTSDHGNYVGERASLIPIQEYGHPRGLYDPPVVQIPWFEYEQGSRRIIRQGDG
;
A
#
# COMPACT_ATOMS: atom_id res chain seq x y z
N MET A 1 4.64 -8.51 1.32
CA MET A 1 5.91 -9.01 1.91
C MET A 1 6.99 -9.37 0.89
N GLU A 2 6.72 -10.23 -0.09
CA GLU A 2 7.73 -10.63 -1.10
C GLU A 2 8.34 -9.41 -1.83
N TRP A 3 7.52 -8.40 -2.13
CA TRP A 3 7.98 -7.16 -2.77
C TRP A 3 8.98 -6.36 -1.90
N LEU A 4 8.70 -6.16 -0.62
CA LEU A 4 9.60 -5.44 0.29
C LEU A 4 10.94 -6.16 0.41
N GLN A 5 10.91 -7.46 0.66
CA GLN A 5 12.12 -8.26 0.75
C GLN A 5 12.94 -8.20 -0.56
N ALA A 6 12.30 -8.38 -1.72
CA ALA A 6 13.00 -8.38 -3.01
C ALA A 6 13.63 -7.02 -3.38
N ASN A 7 13.06 -5.91 -2.88
CA ASN A 7 13.46 -4.56 -3.27
C ASN A 7 14.30 -3.80 -2.22
N PHE A 8 14.24 -4.18 -0.94
CA PHE A 8 14.89 -3.44 0.14
C PHE A 8 15.99 -4.23 0.83
N ASP A 9 15.79 -5.53 1.07
CA ASP A 9 16.73 -6.36 1.83
C ASP A 9 18.11 -6.45 1.15
N GLY A 10 19.16 -6.07 1.90
CA GLY A 10 20.56 -6.13 1.45
C GLY A 10 20.92 -5.11 0.36
N ARG A 11 20.08 -4.08 0.14
CA ARG A 11 20.32 -3.02 -0.84
C ARG A 11 20.74 -1.71 -0.18
N ASP A 12 21.70 -1.02 -0.79
CA ASP A 12 22.06 0.35 -0.40
C ASP A 12 21.09 1.35 -1.04
N LEU A 13 20.10 1.79 -0.26
CA LEU A 13 19.05 2.74 -0.63
C LEU A 13 19.18 4.07 0.14
N ARG A 14 20.40 4.46 0.53
CA ARG A 14 20.66 5.74 1.24
C ARG A 14 20.44 6.99 0.38
N ASP A 15 20.10 6.81 -0.90
CA ASP A 15 19.59 7.86 -1.78
C ASP A 15 18.05 7.94 -1.82
N THR A 16 17.35 7.12 -1.04
CA THR A 16 15.89 6.92 -1.12
C THR A 16 15.22 7.18 0.23
N VAL A 17 14.14 7.96 0.18
CA VAL A 17 13.18 8.15 1.28
C VAL A 17 11.97 7.27 1.00
N TYR A 18 11.58 6.47 1.98
CA TYR A 18 10.40 5.63 1.91
C TYR A 18 9.28 6.25 2.75
N VAL A 19 8.22 6.71 2.08
CA VAL A 19 7.03 7.29 2.71
C VAL A 19 5.93 6.25 2.63
N THR A 20 5.41 5.79 3.76
CA THR A 20 4.53 4.62 3.76
C THR A 20 3.40 4.71 4.77
N ALA A 21 2.23 4.23 4.36
CA ALA A 21 1.11 3.90 5.24
C ALA A 21 1.16 2.45 5.74
N ASN A 22 2.07 1.63 5.19
CA ASN A 22 2.08 0.19 5.37
C ASN A 22 3.11 -0.23 6.45
N PRO A 23 2.66 -0.80 7.59
CA PRO A 23 3.52 -1.13 8.72
C PRO A 23 4.41 -2.36 8.49
N GLN A 24 4.21 -3.11 7.41
CA GLN A 24 4.91 -4.37 7.16
C GLN A 24 6.44 -4.25 7.16
N LEU A 25 7.00 -3.10 6.72
CA LEU A 25 8.45 -2.89 6.80
C LEU A 25 8.92 -2.76 8.26
N GLU A 26 8.23 -1.94 9.06
CA GLU A 26 8.60 -1.69 10.45
C GLU A 26 8.43 -2.94 11.31
N GLU A 27 7.32 -3.66 11.14
CA GLU A 27 7.04 -4.92 11.85
C GLU A 27 8.07 -6.03 11.58
N ASN A 28 8.71 -6.01 10.41
CA ASN A 28 9.66 -7.05 9.99
C ASN A 28 11.09 -6.50 9.87
N ARG A 29 11.36 -5.31 10.40
CA ARG A 29 12.63 -4.61 10.22
C ARG A 29 13.83 -5.42 10.70
N ASP A 30 13.69 -6.13 11.82
CA ASP A 30 14.74 -6.98 12.38
C ASP A 30 15.09 -8.21 11.52
N GLN A 31 14.26 -8.55 10.53
CA GLN A 31 14.46 -9.69 9.65
C GLN A 31 15.26 -9.34 8.39
N TRP A 32 15.47 -8.05 8.10
CA TRP A 32 16.04 -7.56 6.83
C TRP A 32 17.16 -6.54 7.04
N ASP A 33 18.14 -6.50 6.15
CA ASP A 33 19.18 -5.46 6.14
C ASP A 33 18.66 -4.23 5.37
N ILE A 34 18.00 -3.32 6.10
CA ILE A 34 17.38 -2.12 5.54
C ILE A 34 18.31 -0.92 5.63
N GLN A 35 18.72 -0.38 4.47
CA GLN A 35 19.59 0.80 4.37
C GLN A 35 18.94 1.92 3.57
N LEU A 36 17.92 2.57 4.13
CA LEU A 36 17.25 3.74 3.56
C LEU A 36 17.92 5.04 4.03
N HIS A 37 17.68 6.14 3.31
CA HIS A 37 18.00 7.48 3.83
C HIS A 37 17.11 7.82 5.02
N GLU A 38 15.80 7.63 4.83
CA GLU A 38 14.76 7.93 5.81
C GLU A 38 13.55 7.02 5.58
N THR A 39 12.80 6.73 6.65
CA THR A 39 11.52 6.02 6.61
C THR A 39 10.47 6.84 7.34
N ILE A 40 9.50 7.37 6.59
CA ILE A 40 8.39 8.16 7.12
C ILE A 40 7.18 7.22 7.25
N ASN A 41 6.90 6.79 8.47
CA ASN A 41 5.76 5.95 8.84
C ASN A 41 4.56 6.86 9.13
N VAL A 42 3.73 7.12 8.12
CA VAL A 42 2.70 8.17 8.19
C VAL A 42 1.67 7.90 9.28
N TRP A 43 1.42 6.64 9.63
CA TRP A 43 0.51 6.27 10.72
C TRP A 43 1.03 6.63 12.12
N LEU A 44 2.34 6.80 12.31
CA LEU A 44 2.94 7.17 13.62
C LEU A 44 2.97 8.69 13.85
N GLU A 45 2.90 9.48 12.80
CA GLU A 45 3.06 10.94 12.82
C GLU A 45 1.72 11.66 12.59
N ASP A 46 0.71 11.30 13.38
CA ASP A 46 -0.66 11.84 13.35
C ASP A 46 -1.45 11.59 12.05
N GLY A 47 -0.93 10.79 11.12
CA GLY A 47 -1.60 10.50 9.84
C GLY A 47 -2.64 9.37 9.90
N TRP A 48 -2.82 8.75 11.07
CA TRP A 48 -3.82 7.71 11.28
C TRP A 48 -5.23 8.30 11.39
N ASP A 49 -6.19 7.75 10.64
CA ASP A 49 -7.60 8.13 10.74
C ASP A 49 -8.39 7.05 11.49
N ASP A 50 -8.78 7.36 12.73
CA ASP A 50 -9.56 6.47 13.60
C ASP A 50 -10.95 6.13 13.03
N GLU A 51 -11.55 7.03 12.24
CA GLU A 51 -12.87 6.81 11.65
C GLU A 51 -12.82 5.70 10.60
N THR A 52 -11.79 5.72 9.76
CA THR A 52 -11.64 4.74 8.68
C THR A 52 -10.72 3.57 9.02
N GLY A 53 -9.98 3.65 10.13
CA GLY A 53 -9.04 2.63 10.57
C GLY A 53 -7.85 2.46 9.63
N THR A 54 -7.42 3.51 8.94
CA THR A 54 -6.28 3.50 8.01
C THR A 54 -5.68 4.89 7.85
N VAL A 55 -4.50 4.98 7.24
CA VAL A 55 -4.03 6.26 6.67
C VAL A 55 -4.83 6.55 5.39
N ARG A 56 -5.41 7.75 5.32
CA ARG A 56 -6.16 8.27 4.16
C ARG A 56 -5.23 8.55 2.97
N ALA A 57 -5.74 8.46 1.74
CA ALA A 57 -4.95 8.74 0.56
C ALA A 57 -4.53 10.21 0.47
N GLU A 58 -5.37 11.17 0.91
CA GLU A 58 -4.98 12.59 0.97
C GLU A 58 -3.81 12.79 1.91
N THR A 59 -3.86 12.18 3.10
CA THR A 59 -2.80 12.27 4.11
C THR A 59 -1.48 11.69 3.59
N MET A 60 -1.53 10.57 2.86
CA MET A 60 -0.35 10.02 2.18
C MET A 60 0.19 10.96 1.10
N THR A 61 -0.68 11.60 0.32
CA THR A 61 -0.29 12.57 -0.71
C THR A 61 0.39 13.79 -0.09
N GLU A 62 -0.17 14.35 0.98
CA GLU A 62 0.42 15.48 1.72
C GLU A 62 1.80 15.12 2.28
N ALA A 63 1.92 13.98 2.97
CA ALA A 63 3.19 13.51 3.51
C ALA A 63 4.25 13.27 2.42
N ALA A 64 3.84 12.78 1.24
CA ALA A 64 4.74 12.58 0.11
C ALA A 64 5.22 13.90 -0.52
N LEU A 65 4.36 14.92 -0.58
CA LEU A 65 4.73 16.26 -1.03
C LEU A 65 5.71 16.92 -0.05
N ASP A 66 5.43 16.85 1.24
CA ASP A 66 6.33 17.36 2.29
C ASP A 66 7.70 16.68 2.24
N ALA A 67 7.73 15.34 2.10
CA ALA A 67 8.96 14.59 1.93
C ALA A 67 9.72 15.00 0.65
N SER A 68 9.01 15.32 -0.44
CA SER A 68 9.60 15.82 -1.67
C SER A 68 10.29 17.17 -1.49
N GLU A 69 9.71 18.07 -0.70
CA GLU A 69 10.29 19.37 -0.39
C GLU A 69 11.46 19.26 0.57
N GLN A 70 11.34 18.41 1.59
CA GLN A 70 12.38 18.18 2.61
C GLN A 70 13.62 17.47 2.02
N PHE A 71 13.42 16.56 1.07
CA PHE A 71 14.47 15.72 0.49
C PHE A 71 14.59 15.90 -1.04
N PRO A 72 14.92 17.10 -1.55
CA PRO A 72 14.87 17.43 -2.99
C PRO A 72 15.89 16.66 -3.85
N HIS A 73 16.90 16.05 -3.20
CA HIS A 73 17.96 15.27 -3.85
C HIS A 73 17.86 13.77 -3.57
N LYS A 74 16.72 13.29 -3.08
CA LYS A 74 16.45 11.88 -2.83
C LYS A 74 15.41 11.34 -3.80
N ARG A 75 15.43 10.02 -3.97
CA ARG A 75 14.34 9.27 -4.60
C ARG A 75 13.23 9.12 -3.56
N LEU A 76 11.99 9.14 -4.00
CA LEU A 76 10.86 8.83 -3.14
C LEU A 76 10.27 7.49 -3.57
N VAL A 77 9.97 6.65 -2.59
CA VAL A 77 9.04 5.52 -2.74
C VAL A 77 7.85 5.84 -1.85
N VAL A 78 6.70 6.08 -2.45
CA VAL A 78 5.45 6.42 -1.76
C VAL A 78 4.56 5.20 -1.82
N HIS A 79 4.16 4.68 -0.66
CA HIS A 79 3.41 3.43 -0.53
C HIS A 79 2.08 3.68 0.17
N TYR A 80 1.05 3.94 -0.64
CA TYR A 80 -0.34 4.04 -0.23
C TYR A 80 -0.84 2.71 0.34
N MET A 81 -1.80 2.75 1.26
CA MET A 81 -2.47 1.55 1.75
C MET A 81 -3.47 1.03 0.72
N GLN A 82 -4.17 1.94 0.05
CA GLN A 82 -5.22 1.62 -0.91
C GLN A 82 -4.64 0.97 -2.19
N PRO A 83 -5.34 -0.01 -2.80
CA PRO A 83 -6.73 -0.42 -2.51
C PRO A 83 -6.85 -1.55 -1.46
N HIS A 84 -5.85 -1.77 -0.60
CA HIS A 84 -6.01 -2.69 0.53
C HIS A 84 -7.15 -2.19 1.45
N TYR A 85 -7.78 -3.13 2.14
CA TYR A 85 -8.77 -2.82 3.17
C TYR A 85 -8.07 -2.25 4.42
N PRO A 86 -8.71 -1.38 5.21
CA PRO A 86 -10.09 -0.95 5.09
C PRO A 86 -10.41 -0.15 3.83
N PHE A 87 -11.56 -0.43 3.22
CA PHE A 87 -11.99 0.14 1.95
C PHE A 87 -12.51 1.55 2.15
N VAL A 88 -11.69 2.55 1.86
CA VAL A 88 -12.06 3.97 1.90
C VAL A 88 -12.29 4.48 0.47
N PRO A 89 -13.25 5.38 0.22
CA PRO A 89 -14.14 6.06 1.16
C PRO A 89 -15.40 5.24 1.51
N GLY A 90 -15.42 3.94 1.18
CA GLY A 90 -16.57 3.07 1.44
C GLY A 90 -16.94 2.98 2.93
N ASP A 91 -18.23 3.19 3.20
CA ASP A 91 -18.82 3.02 4.53
C ASP A 91 -19.16 1.53 4.74
N THR A 92 -18.17 0.78 5.20
CA THR A 92 -18.23 -0.67 5.43
C THR A 92 -17.85 -0.95 6.87
N ASP A 93 -18.63 -1.75 7.59
CA ASP A 93 -18.33 -2.06 9.00
C ASP A 93 -17.38 -3.27 9.15
N PHE A 94 -17.27 -4.11 8.11
CA PHE A 94 -16.64 -5.43 8.20
C PHE A 94 -15.10 -5.41 8.08
N ASP A 95 -14.48 -4.25 7.86
CA ASP A 95 -13.05 -4.12 7.58
C ASP A 95 -12.30 -3.03 8.36
N LYS A 96 -12.99 -2.08 9.01
CA LYS A 96 -12.39 -0.90 9.69
C LYS A 96 -11.56 -1.25 10.93
N GLU A 97 -11.91 -2.33 11.62
CA GLU A 97 -11.19 -2.76 12.82
C GLU A 97 -9.88 -3.51 12.50
N HIS A 98 -9.58 -3.76 11.22
CA HIS A 98 -8.48 -4.65 10.85
C HIS A 98 -7.09 -4.10 11.20
N LEU A 99 -6.86 -2.80 10.93
CA LEU A 99 -5.55 -2.18 11.13
C LEU A 99 -5.44 -1.45 12.49
N GLN A 100 -6.55 -1.24 13.20
CA GLN A 100 -6.57 -0.59 14.54
C GLN A 100 -5.78 -1.38 15.60
N GLN A 101 -5.47 -2.65 15.34
CA GLN A 101 -4.69 -3.50 16.26
C GLN A 101 -3.18 -3.20 16.25
N ILE A 102 -2.73 -2.30 15.38
CA ILE A 102 -1.31 -1.98 15.18
C ILE A 102 -0.82 -0.92 16.17
N ASP A 103 -1.74 -0.13 16.76
CA ASP A 103 -1.39 1.03 17.61
C ASP A 103 -1.13 0.70 19.10
N GLY A 104 -0.78 -0.55 19.40
CA GLY A 104 -0.21 -0.94 20.68
C GLY A 104 -1.21 -1.56 21.66
N GLU A 105 -1.43 -2.87 21.53
CA GLU A 105 -1.44 -3.84 22.63
C GLU A 105 -1.60 -5.23 22.01
N GLY A 106 -0.65 -6.12 22.30
CA GLY A 106 -0.52 -7.44 21.69
C GLY A 106 -1.75 -8.33 21.84
N SER A 107 -2.70 -8.18 20.93
CA SER A 107 -3.83 -9.07 20.72
C SER A 107 -3.60 -9.82 19.41
N GLU A 108 -3.73 -11.15 19.47
CA GLU A 108 -3.78 -11.97 18.26
C GLU A 108 -4.86 -11.43 17.30
N PRO A 109 -4.67 -11.56 15.96
CA PRO A 109 -5.60 -11.00 14.97
C PRO A 109 -7.01 -11.50 15.25
N SER A 110 -7.83 -10.65 15.88
CA SER A 110 -9.12 -11.09 16.41
C SER A 110 -10.23 -11.08 15.35
N ALA A 111 -9.96 -10.51 14.17
CA ALA A 111 -10.84 -10.57 13.01
C ALA A 111 -10.11 -11.21 11.83
N GLU A 112 -10.67 -12.31 11.31
CA GLU A 112 -10.22 -12.87 10.03
C GLU A 112 -10.31 -11.78 8.95
N ASN A 113 -9.32 -11.69 8.07
CA ASN A 113 -9.36 -10.66 7.03
C ASN A 113 -10.58 -10.81 6.11
N VAL A 114 -11.03 -9.70 5.52
CA VAL A 114 -12.25 -9.64 4.70
C VAL A 114 -12.28 -10.72 3.59
N TRP A 115 -11.12 -10.99 2.99
CA TRP A 115 -10.98 -12.01 1.96
C TRP A 115 -11.19 -13.44 2.48
N ALA A 116 -10.66 -13.77 3.66
CA ALA A 116 -10.90 -15.05 4.31
C ALA A 116 -12.36 -15.22 4.73
N GLN A 117 -13.00 -14.16 5.25
CA GLN A 117 -14.41 -14.18 5.58
C GLN A 117 -15.26 -14.45 4.33
N LYS A 118 -14.94 -13.78 3.21
CA LYS A 118 -15.61 -13.99 1.92
C LYS A 118 -15.41 -15.41 1.40
N PHE A 119 -14.18 -15.92 1.40
CA PHE A 119 -13.85 -17.27 0.96
C PHE A 119 -14.59 -18.35 1.75
N ARG A 120 -14.73 -18.18 3.07
CA ARG A 120 -15.42 -19.12 3.97
C ARG A 120 -16.95 -18.97 3.95
N GLY A 121 -17.46 -17.92 3.33
CA GLY A 121 -18.90 -17.61 3.29
C GLY A 121 -19.45 -17.03 4.60
N SER A 122 -18.60 -16.48 5.47
CA SER A 122 -19.04 -15.76 6.67
C SER A 122 -19.32 -14.28 6.41
N LEU A 123 -18.88 -13.74 5.27
CA LEU A 123 -19.22 -12.40 4.80
C LEU A 123 -20.37 -12.45 3.78
N ASP A 124 -21.53 -11.92 4.17
CA ASP A 124 -22.73 -11.81 3.31
C ASP A 124 -22.73 -10.53 2.48
N VAL A 125 -21.71 -10.39 1.63
CA VAL A 125 -21.58 -9.31 0.62
C VAL A 125 -21.43 -9.99 -0.73
N SER A 126 -22.15 -9.54 -1.76
CA SER A 126 -22.03 -10.18 -3.07
C SER A 126 -20.63 -9.96 -3.67
N GLN A 127 -20.23 -10.82 -4.61
CA GLN A 127 -18.94 -10.63 -5.28
C GLN A 127 -18.90 -9.31 -6.07
N GLU A 128 -20.02 -8.92 -6.67
CA GLU A 128 -20.17 -7.68 -7.43
C GLU A 128 -20.06 -6.46 -6.52
N ASP A 129 -20.71 -6.48 -5.37
CA ASP A 129 -20.62 -5.38 -4.39
C ASP A 129 -19.19 -5.24 -3.85
N LEU A 130 -18.54 -6.36 -3.51
CA LEU A 130 -17.16 -6.35 -3.03
C LEU A 130 -16.19 -5.84 -4.09
N TRP A 131 -16.43 -6.15 -5.37
CA TRP A 131 -15.68 -5.61 -6.49
C TRP A 131 -15.90 -4.11 -6.67
N SER A 132 -17.15 -3.63 -6.52
CA SER A 132 -17.46 -2.20 -6.54
C SER A 132 -16.70 -1.47 -5.43
N ILE A 133 -16.81 -1.95 -4.19
CA ILE A 133 -16.12 -1.35 -3.03
C ILE A 133 -14.60 -1.31 -3.22
N TYR A 134 -14.01 -2.39 -3.74
CA TYR A 134 -12.58 -2.44 -4.05
C TYR A 134 -12.19 -1.43 -5.14
N THR A 135 -13.02 -1.29 -6.18
CA THR A 135 -12.77 -0.38 -7.29
C THR A 135 -12.93 1.07 -6.87
N ASP A 136 -13.97 1.40 -6.10
CA ASP A 136 -14.19 2.75 -5.55
C ASP A 136 -13.00 3.17 -4.66
N ASN A 137 -12.42 2.23 -3.90
CA ASN A 137 -11.21 2.48 -3.12
C ASN A 137 -9.98 2.75 -4.00
N LEU A 138 -9.81 1.97 -5.07
CA LEU A 138 -8.74 2.20 -6.02
C LEU A 138 -8.89 3.56 -6.73
N GLU A 139 -10.08 3.91 -7.19
CA GLU A 139 -10.37 5.18 -7.86
C GLU A 139 -10.06 6.36 -6.94
N TYR A 140 -10.51 6.30 -5.68
CA TYR A 140 -10.17 7.28 -4.66
C TYR A 140 -8.66 7.46 -4.45
N ALA A 141 -7.90 6.36 -4.40
CA ALA A 141 -6.45 6.44 -4.29
C ALA A 141 -5.81 7.06 -5.54
N LEU A 142 -6.33 6.73 -6.72
CA LEU A 142 -5.82 7.24 -7.99
C LEU A 142 -6.06 8.75 -8.16
N GLU A 143 -7.19 9.28 -7.69
CA GLU A 143 -7.44 10.73 -7.63
C GLU A 143 -6.35 11.44 -6.81
N ASN A 144 -6.01 10.88 -5.64
CA ASN A 144 -4.96 11.41 -4.79
C ASN A 144 -3.55 11.25 -5.35
N VAL A 145 -3.31 10.18 -6.13
CA VAL A 145 -2.06 9.99 -6.87
C VAL A 145 -1.95 11.02 -7.99
N GLU A 146 -3.04 11.39 -8.67
CA GLU A 146 -3.04 12.45 -9.68
C GLU A 146 -2.58 13.78 -9.07
N ASP A 147 -3.13 14.17 -7.90
CA ASP A 147 -2.69 15.35 -7.15
C ASP A 147 -1.20 15.29 -6.77
N LEU A 148 -0.72 14.11 -6.33
CA LEU A 148 0.70 13.91 -6.05
C LEU A 148 1.56 14.10 -7.31
N LEU A 149 1.14 13.54 -8.45
CA LEU A 149 1.88 13.66 -9.71
C LEU A 149 2.03 15.11 -10.14
N ASP A 150 0.97 15.92 -10.01
CA ASP A 150 0.97 17.35 -10.32
C ASP A 150 1.92 18.16 -9.43
N GLY A 151 2.11 17.75 -8.18
CA GLY A 151 3.04 18.38 -7.23
C GLY A 151 4.50 17.92 -7.39
N LEU A 152 4.77 16.82 -8.10
CA LEU A 152 6.11 16.28 -8.26
C LEU A 152 6.78 16.73 -9.57
N THR A 153 8.10 16.88 -9.50
CA THR A 153 8.95 17.04 -10.70
C THR A 153 9.85 15.82 -10.92
N GLY A 154 10.12 15.51 -12.18
CA GLY A 154 10.94 14.41 -12.64
C GLY A 154 10.13 13.30 -13.31
N LYS A 155 10.63 12.07 -13.18
CA LYS A 155 9.98 10.87 -13.68
C LYS A 155 9.41 10.10 -12.50
N THR A 156 8.12 9.80 -12.57
CA THR A 156 7.39 8.98 -11.60
C THR A 156 6.91 7.70 -12.27
N VAL A 157 6.92 6.60 -11.52
CA VAL A 157 6.28 5.35 -11.92
C VAL A 157 5.22 5.03 -10.88
N VAL A 158 3.99 4.82 -11.33
CA VAL A 158 2.89 4.33 -10.52
C VAL A 158 2.71 2.84 -10.84
N THR A 159 2.81 2.01 -9.81
CA THR A 159 2.74 0.55 -9.91
C THR A 159 2.19 -0.04 -8.61
N SER A 160 2.04 -1.35 -8.56
CA SER A 160 1.54 -2.06 -7.38
C SER A 160 2.50 -3.18 -7.01
N ASP A 161 2.52 -3.57 -5.73
CA ASP A 161 3.34 -4.67 -5.24
C ASP A 161 2.75 -6.05 -5.61
N HIS A 162 1.43 -6.15 -5.73
CA HIS A 162 0.71 -7.32 -6.22
C HIS A 162 -0.71 -6.99 -6.73
N GLY A 163 -1.33 -7.91 -7.45
CA GLY A 163 -2.76 -7.86 -7.75
C GLY A 163 -3.61 -8.50 -6.64
N ASN A 164 -4.91 -8.68 -6.88
CA ASN A 164 -5.83 -9.23 -5.88
C ASN A 164 -6.94 -10.04 -6.55
N TYR A 165 -7.20 -11.25 -6.07
CA TYR A 165 -8.39 -12.02 -6.45
C TYR A 165 -9.64 -11.40 -5.81
N VAL A 166 -10.70 -11.29 -6.59
CA VAL A 166 -12.04 -10.89 -6.12
C VAL A 166 -13.08 -11.91 -6.59
N GLY A 167 -12.73 -13.20 -6.57
CA GLY A 167 -13.61 -14.33 -6.88
C GLY A 167 -13.33 -15.03 -8.21
N GLU A 168 -12.22 -14.73 -8.89
CA GLU A 168 -11.70 -15.53 -9.99
C GLU A 168 -11.33 -16.94 -9.52
N ARG A 169 -11.19 -17.87 -10.49
CA ARG A 169 -10.79 -19.24 -10.18
C ARG A 169 -9.27 -19.38 -10.17
N ALA A 170 -8.72 -19.91 -9.08
CA ALA A 170 -7.30 -20.25 -9.00
C ALA A 170 -6.94 -21.44 -9.92
N SER A 171 -5.71 -21.48 -10.43
CA SER A 171 -5.29 -22.47 -11.42
C SER A 171 -5.00 -23.87 -10.84
N LEU A 172 -4.49 -23.94 -9.60
CA LEU A 172 -4.10 -25.21 -8.96
C LEU A 172 -5.29 -26.02 -8.46
N ILE A 173 -6.28 -25.33 -7.89
CA ILE A 173 -7.58 -25.88 -7.48
C ILE A 173 -8.61 -24.85 -7.96
N PRO A 174 -9.49 -25.17 -8.93
CA PRO A 174 -10.40 -24.20 -9.56
C PRO A 174 -11.60 -23.84 -8.69
N ILE A 175 -11.33 -23.57 -7.41
CA ILE A 175 -12.23 -22.89 -6.49
C ILE A 175 -12.14 -21.38 -6.71
N GLN A 176 -13.19 -20.68 -6.31
CA GLN A 176 -13.15 -19.22 -6.27
C GLN A 176 -12.18 -18.80 -5.17
N GLU A 177 -11.26 -17.92 -5.51
CA GLU A 177 -10.24 -17.41 -4.60
C GLU A 177 -10.46 -15.91 -4.34
N TYR A 178 -9.97 -15.43 -3.21
CA TYR A 178 -10.09 -14.04 -2.77
C TYR A 178 -8.78 -13.55 -2.12
N GLY A 179 -8.46 -12.27 -2.30
CA GLY A 179 -7.24 -11.69 -1.73
C GLY A 179 -6.00 -12.06 -2.53
N HIS A 180 -4.87 -12.26 -1.86
CA HIS A 180 -3.58 -12.54 -2.50
C HIS A 180 -2.84 -13.64 -1.71
N PRO A 181 -3.32 -14.90 -1.76
CA PRO A 181 -2.73 -16.00 -1.01
C PRO A 181 -1.28 -16.28 -1.43
N ARG A 182 -0.41 -16.51 -0.45
CA ARG A 182 1.00 -16.81 -0.69
C ARG A 182 1.17 -18.07 -1.54
N GLY A 183 2.09 -18.01 -2.50
CA GLY A 183 2.42 -19.14 -3.38
C GLY A 183 1.50 -19.33 -4.58
N LEU A 184 0.49 -18.46 -4.77
CA LEU A 184 -0.23 -18.35 -6.04
C LEU A 184 0.35 -17.20 -6.87
N TYR A 185 0.53 -17.47 -8.16
CA TYR A 185 1.12 -16.53 -9.12
C TYR A 185 0.27 -16.43 -10.41
N ASP A 186 -1.05 -16.64 -10.28
CA ASP A 186 -1.96 -16.50 -11.41
C ASP A 186 -2.10 -15.03 -11.83
N PRO A 187 -2.54 -14.74 -13.06
CA PRO A 187 -2.69 -13.37 -13.56
C PRO A 187 -3.33 -12.36 -12.60
N PRO A 188 -4.41 -12.68 -11.84
CA PRO A 188 -5.02 -11.72 -10.92
C PRO A 188 -4.10 -11.18 -9.83
N VAL A 189 -3.04 -11.89 -9.44
CA VAL A 189 -2.13 -11.48 -8.36
C VAL A 189 -0.75 -11.02 -8.83
N VAL A 190 -0.37 -11.29 -10.09
CA VAL A 190 0.95 -10.89 -10.63
C VAL A 190 0.89 -9.91 -11.80
N GLN A 191 -0.26 -9.72 -12.44
CA GLN A 191 -0.41 -8.71 -13.50
C GLN A 191 -0.74 -7.36 -12.87
N ILE A 192 0.32 -6.61 -12.58
CA ILE A 192 0.27 -5.28 -11.98
C ILE A 192 0.42 -4.17 -13.03
N PRO A 193 -0.13 -2.96 -12.79
CA PRO A 193 0.07 -1.83 -13.69
C PRO A 193 1.51 -1.32 -13.65
N TRP A 194 1.95 -0.72 -14.76
CA TRP A 194 3.18 0.07 -14.85
C TRP A 194 2.89 1.34 -15.65
N PHE A 195 2.64 2.43 -14.94
CA PHE A 195 2.35 3.72 -15.54
C PHE A 195 3.54 4.68 -15.33
N GLU A 196 4.09 5.20 -16.41
CA GLU A 196 5.17 6.18 -16.38
C GLU A 196 4.62 7.58 -16.62
N TYR A 197 5.00 8.52 -15.77
CA TYR A 197 4.65 9.93 -15.86
C TYR A 197 5.91 10.79 -15.78
N GLU A 198 6.01 11.83 -16.61
CA GLU A 198 7.16 12.74 -16.63
C GLU A 198 6.68 14.19 -16.60
N GLN A 199 7.15 14.95 -15.62
CA GLN A 199 6.83 16.35 -15.42
C GLN A 199 8.09 17.15 -15.09
N GLY A 200 8.43 18.13 -15.92
CA GLY A 200 9.60 19.00 -15.69
C GLY A 200 10.94 18.26 -15.82
N SER A 201 11.96 18.74 -15.11
CA SER A 201 13.32 18.20 -15.18
C SER A 201 13.53 17.04 -14.21
N ARG A 202 14.37 16.08 -14.61
CA ARG A 202 14.75 14.95 -13.76
C ARG A 202 15.54 15.43 -12.54
N ARG A 203 15.15 14.98 -11.35
CA ARG A 203 15.86 15.25 -10.10
C ARG A 203 17.30 14.74 -10.13
N ILE A 204 18.19 15.50 -9.51
CA ILE A 204 19.57 15.09 -9.24
C ILE A 204 19.57 14.33 -7.91
N ILE A 205 20.02 13.07 -7.94
CA ILE A 205 19.97 12.16 -6.79
C ILE A 205 21.34 12.08 -6.10
N ARG A 206 21.35 12.08 -4.75
CA ARG A 206 22.56 12.01 -3.90
C ARG A 206 22.41 10.95 -2.81
N GLN A 207 23.45 10.15 -2.57
CA GLN A 207 23.46 9.08 -1.56
C GLN A 207 23.68 9.55 -0.11
N GLY A 208 24.16 10.77 0.14
CA GLY A 208 24.40 11.29 1.51
C GLY A 208 23.49 12.47 1.86
N ASP A 209 23.63 13.05 3.06
CA ASP A 209 22.80 14.15 3.60
C ASP A 209 23.04 15.52 2.92
N GLY A 210 23.64 15.52 1.72
CA GLY A 210 24.21 16.70 1.07
C GLY A 210 23.32 17.36 0.04
#